data_AF-A0A2E4J354-F1
#
_entry.id   AF-A0A2E4J354-F1
#
_cell.length_a   1.000
_cell.length_b   1.000
_cell.length_c   1.000
_cell.angle_alpha   90.00
_cell.angle_beta   90.00
_cell.angle_gamma   90.00
#
_symmetry.space_group_name_H-M   'P 1'
#
loop_
_entity.id
_entity.type
_entity.pdbx_description
1 polymer ?
#
loop_
_entity_poly.entity_id
_entity_poly.type
_entity_poly.pdbx_seq_one_letter_code
_entity_poly.pdbx_strand_id
1 'polypeptide(L)'
;MATQEFYIRNESETEARGPFNQEQLSSLADTGQLTDETFVYNEASEDWVVIGTNLELKAPLFPEKKKLQIRAQVEEETADRAKTDSRPPVTVDEMLAAAEGRTADTKDRLDPQIAMGRAAAIGAWSVFIMLILSSAAEIAPSIDFVTKFQVEKLLEHPLVILGALDLFLAVIVGLGMLSAYPVIRFRAALGLGFLGFIFFTQGLSMPFLAVVAGSAGLYVCTVTVSIPIVLISSLVGIAGMLGVVYHMILGGS
;
A
#
# COMPACT_ATOMS: atom_id res chain seq x y z
N MET A 1 -52.29 62.84 -4.51
CA MET A 1 -51.49 62.85 -5.76
C MET A 1 -52.02 61.70 -6.58
N ALA A 2 -52.52 61.97 -7.79
CA ALA A 2 -53.15 60.95 -8.62
C ALA A 2 -52.10 59.90 -9.01
N THR A 3 -52.39 58.62 -8.73
CA THR A 3 -51.57 57.50 -9.19
C THR A 3 -51.66 57.48 -10.71
N GLN A 4 -50.56 57.75 -11.41
CA GLN A 4 -50.54 57.71 -12.87
C GLN A 4 -50.65 56.26 -13.32
N GLU A 5 -51.70 55.97 -14.07
CA GLU A 5 -52.01 54.64 -14.59
C GLU A 5 -51.50 54.52 -16.03
N PHE A 6 -50.79 53.44 -16.32
CA PHE A 6 -50.19 53.20 -17.63
C PHE A 6 -50.80 51.97 -18.30
N TYR A 7 -51.12 52.11 -19.59
CA TYR A 7 -51.54 51.02 -20.45
C TYR A 7 -50.43 50.71 -21.44
N ILE A 8 -50.04 49.44 -21.53
CA ILE A 8 -48.99 48.96 -22.43
C ILE A 8 -49.56 48.02 -23.48
N ARG A 9 -48.94 47.99 -24.65
CA ARG A 9 -49.17 46.94 -25.65
C ARG A 9 -47.85 46.57 -26.33
N ASN A 10 -47.70 45.29 -26.63
CA ASN A 10 -46.59 44.79 -27.43
C ASN A 10 -46.87 45.00 -28.92
N GLU A 11 -45.83 45.03 -29.77
CA GLU A 11 -46.00 45.19 -31.22
C GLU A 11 -46.88 44.09 -31.86
N SER A 12 -46.85 42.89 -31.28
CA SER A 12 -47.62 41.73 -31.72
C SER A 12 -49.07 41.69 -31.21
N GLU A 13 -49.45 42.57 -30.27
CA GLU A 13 -50.74 42.53 -29.57
C GLU A 13 -51.56 43.79 -29.86
N THR A 14 -52.82 43.62 -30.28
CA THR A 14 -53.75 44.74 -30.53
C THR A 14 -54.53 45.14 -29.27
N GLU A 15 -54.49 44.33 -28.21
CA GLU A 15 -55.17 44.58 -26.95
C GLU A 15 -54.26 45.31 -25.96
N ALA A 16 -54.79 46.35 -25.34
CA ALA A 16 -54.10 47.11 -24.30
C ALA A 16 -54.13 46.33 -22.97
N ARG A 17 -52.98 46.22 -22.31
CA ARG A 17 -52.83 45.63 -20.97
C ARG A 17 -52.63 46.73 -19.94
N GLY A 18 -53.42 46.70 -18.87
CA GLY A 18 -53.35 47.69 -17.79
C GLY A 18 -54.68 47.77 -17.02
N PRO A 19 -54.79 48.72 -16.08
CA PRO A 19 -53.81 49.74 -15.73
C PRO A 19 -52.64 49.21 -14.87
N PHE A 20 -51.42 49.66 -15.17
CA PHE A 20 -50.22 49.41 -14.37
C PHE A 20 -49.71 50.68 -13.70
N ASN A 21 -49.13 50.56 -12.51
CA ASN A 21 -48.38 51.64 -11.87
C ASN A 21 -46.88 51.59 -12.26
N GLN A 22 -46.12 52.63 -11.89
CA GLN A 22 -44.70 52.73 -12.24
C GLN A 22 -43.84 51.57 -11.68
N GLU A 23 -44.14 51.10 -10.47
CA GLU A 23 -43.42 49.98 -9.83
C GLU A 23 -43.67 48.64 -10.54
N GLN A 24 -44.91 48.42 -10.98
CA GLN A 24 -45.30 47.25 -11.77
C GLN A 24 -44.64 47.27 -13.15
N LEU A 25 -44.52 48.44 -13.78
CA LEU A 25 -43.77 48.58 -15.02
C LEU A 25 -42.28 48.26 -14.84
N SER A 26 -41.65 48.67 -13.72
CA SER A 26 -40.25 48.29 -13.45
C SER A 26 -40.08 46.79 -13.25
N SER A 27 -41.03 46.12 -12.57
CA SER A 27 -40.99 44.67 -12.41
C SER A 27 -41.18 43.93 -13.74
N LEU A 28 -42.01 44.44 -14.65
CA LEU A 28 -42.19 43.90 -16.00
C LEU A 28 -40.93 44.10 -16.87
N ALA A 29 -40.21 45.20 -16.69
CA ALA A 29 -38.92 45.43 -17.34
C ALA A 29 -37.82 44.48 -16.82
N ASP A 30 -37.73 44.28 -15.50
CA ASP A 30 -36.75 43.36 -14.88
C ASP A 30 -36.98 41.90 -15.30
N THR A 31 -38.23 41.50 -15.50
CA THR A 31 -38.61 40.15 -15.96
C THR A 31 -38.48 39.97 -17.47
N GLY A 32 -38.08 41.01 -18.22
CA GLY A 32 -37.88 40.97 -19.67
C GLY A 32 -39.18 40.89 -20.48
N GLN A 33 -40.33 41.16 -19.87
CA GLN A 33 -41.63 41.21 -20.55
C GLN A 33 -41.92 42.59 -21.16
N LEU A 34 -41.13 43.61 -20.79
CA LEU A 34 -41.14 44.94 -21.38
C LEU A 34 -39.83 45.15 -22.15
N THR A 35 -39.92 45.57 -23.40
CA THR A 35 -38.77 45.92 -24.25
C THR A 35 -38.83 47.41 -24.62
N ASP A 36 -37.70 47.97 -25.08
CA ASP A 36 -37.62 49.37 -25.53
C ASP A 36 -38.64 49.72 -26.64
N GLU A 37 -39.11 48.70 -27.35
CA GLU A 37 -40.06 48.77 -28.48
C GLU A 37 -41.54 48.64 -28.04
N THR A 38 -41.80 48.40 -26.75
CA THR A 38 -43.17 48.31 -26.23
C THR A 38 -43.85 49.69 -26.29
N PHE A 39 -45.15 49.73 -26.62
CA PHE A 39 -45.91 50.97 -26.72
C PHE A 39 -46.63 51.27 -25.39
N VAL A 40 -46.57 52.53 -24.94
CA VAL A 40 -47.35 53.07 -23.82
C VAL A 40 -48.35 54.08 -24.35
N TYR A 41 -49.58 54.02 -23.84
CA TYR A 41 -50.60 55.01 -24.14
C TYR A 41 -50.28 56.34 -23.44
N ASN A 42 -50.25 57.45 -24.20
CA ASN A 42 -50.05 58.79 -23.66
C ASN A 42 -51.37 59.57 -23.68
N GLU A 43 -51.92 59.86 -22.50
CA GLU A 43 -53.18 60.60 -22.34
C GLU A 43 -53.12 62.03 -22.91
N ALA A 44 -51.94 62.66 -22.97
CA ALA A 44 -51.81 64.03 -23.47
C ALA A 44 -51.87 64.14 -25.00
N SER A 45 -51.53 63.07 -25.72
CA SER A 45 -51.51 63.03 -27.19
C SER A 45 -52.54 62.07 -27.78
N GLU A 46 -53.30 61.36 -26.95
CA GLU A 46 -54.25 60.29 -27.34
C GLU A 46 -53.66 59.29 -28.34
N ASP A 47 -52.36 59.00 -28.21
CA ASP A 47 -51.61 58.15 -29.14
C ASP A 47 -50.65 57.21 -28.41
N TRP A 48 -50.28 56.13 -29.10
CA TRP A 48 -49.38 55.09 -28.61
C TRP A 48 -47.93 55.45 -28.91
N VAL A 49 -47.17 55.73 -27.87
CA VAL A 49 -45.76 56.14 -27.99
C VAL A 49 -44.87 55.00 -27.52
N VAL A 50 -43.80 54.74 -28.26
CA VAL A 50 -42.78 53.74 -27.90
C VAL A 50 -42.06 54.18 -26.62
N ILE A 51 -41.90 53.26 -25.66
CA ILE A 51 -41.28 53.54 -24.34
C ILE A 51 -39.88 54.12 -24.50
N GLY A 52 -39.10 53.62 -25.47
CA GLY A 52 -37.77 54.14 -25.79
C GLY A 52 -37.72 55.62 -26.23
N THR A 53 -38.85 56.20 -26.66
CA THR A 53 -38.98 57.61 -27.07
C THR A 53 -39.42 58.52 -25.92
N ASN A 54 -40.06 57.96 -24.88
CA ASN A 54 -40.47 58.73 -23.70
C ASN A 54 -39.32 58.80 -22.67
N LEU A 55 -38.63 59.95 -22.62
CA LEU A 55 -37.48 60.19 -21.75
C LEU A 55 -37.81 60.05 -20.25
N GLU A 56 -39.06 60.28 -19.83
CA GLU A 56 -39.48 60.20 -18.42
C GLU A 56 -39.62 58.75 -17.93
N LEU A 57 -40.03 57.82 -18.81
CA LEU A 57 -40.22 56.41 -18.48
C LEU A 57 -38.97 55.56 -18.78
N LYS A 58 -38.12 56.00 -19.71
CA LYS A 58 -36.90 55.27 -20.08
C LYS A 58 -35.85 55.23 -18.96
N ALA A 59 -35.60 56.36 -18.29
CA ALA A 59 -34.57 56.48 -17.26
C ALA A 59 -34.79 55.56 -16.04
N PRO A 60 -36.02 55.41 -15.48
CA PRO A 60 -36.26 54.47 -14.38
C PRO A 60 -36.39 53.01 -14.82
N LEU A 61 -36.86 52.72 -16.05
CA LEU A 61 -37.12 51.35 -16.51
C LEU A 61 -35.90 50.66 -17.12
N PHE A 62 -35.01 51.42 -17.79
CA PHE A 62 -33.83 50.87 -18.46
C PHE A 62 -32.56 51.69 -18.13
N PRO A 63 -32.04 51.59 -16.89
CA PRO A 63 -30.80 52.26 -16.53
C PRO A 63 -29.62 51.71 -17.35
N GLU A 64 -28.80 52.59 -17.93
CA GLU A 64 -27.62 52.19 -18.72
C GLU A 64 -26.68 51.31 -17.89
N LYS A 65 -26.49 50.06 -18.31
CA LYS A 65 -25.63 49.07 -17.64
C LYS A 65 -24.18 49.57 -17.60
N LYS A 66 -23.80 50.23 -16.52
CA LYS A 66 -22.41 50.63 -16.25
C LYS A 66 -21.58 49.37 -16.06
N LYS A 67 -20.73 49.04 -17.05
CA LYS A 67 -19.75 47.94 -16.96
C LYS A 67 -18.88 48.13 -15.71
N LEU A 68 -19.14 47.34 -14.68
CA LEU A 68 -18.26 47.22 -13.52
C LEU A 68 -17.01 46.45 -13.97
N GLN A 69 -15.91 47.17 -14.21
CA GLN A 69 -14.60 46.55 -14.31
C GLN A 69 -14.14 46.19 -12.89
N ILE A 70 -14.32 44.92 -12.51
CA ILE A 70 -13.72 44.38 -11.30
C ILE A 70 -12.21 44.34 -11.55
N ARG A 71 -11.45 45.21 -10.87
CA ARG A 71 -9.99 45.04 -10.76
C ARG A 71 -9.73 43.83 -9.87
N ALA A 72 -9.27 42.73 -10.46
CA ALA A 72 -8.73 41.60 -9.72
C ALA A 72 -7.41 42.02 -9.05
N GLN A 73 -7.48 42.35 -7.75
CA GLN A 73 -6.32 42.32 -6.85
C GLN A 73 -6.49 41.10 -5.93
N VAL A 74 -6.50 39.91 -6.53
CA VAL A 74 -6.38 38.62 -5.83
C VAL A 74 -5.64 37.66 -6.78
N GLU A 75 -4.39 37.97 -7.12
CA GLU A 75 -3.58 37.13 -8.03
C GLU A 75 -2.17 36.85 -7.49
N GLU A 76 -1.91 37.04 -6.20
CA GLU A 76 -0.64 36.64 -5.59
C GLU A 76 -0.79 35.46 -4.60
N GLU A 77 -1.93 35.27 -3.92
CA GLU A 77 -2.09 34.12 -3.00
C GLU A 77 -2.52 32.80 -3.69
N THR A 78 -3.10 32.84 -4.88
CA THR A 78 -3.51 31.64 -5.63
C THR A 78 -2.41 31.10 -6.55
N ALA A 79 -1.45 31.94 -6.96
CA ALA A 79 -0.35 31.54 -7.84
C ALA A 79 0.68 30.63 -7.13
N ASP A 80 0.94 30.84 -5.83
CA ASP A 80 1.84 29.98 -5.06
C ASP A 80 1.21 28.63 -4.68
N ARG A 81 -0.13 28.56 -4.56
CA ARG A 81 -0.83 27.28 -4.37
C ARG A 81 -0.82 26.43 -5.63
N ALA A 82 -0.87 27.04 -6.82
CA ALA A 82 -0.83 26.31 -8.09
C ALA A 82 0.55 25.71 -8.42
N LYS A 83 1.65 26.31 -7.96
CA LYS A 83 3.00 25.76 -8.16
C LYS A 83 3.33 24.58 -7.25
N THR A 84 2.60 24.40 -6.15
CA THR A 84 2.86 23.34 -5.17
C THR A 84 2.22 22.00 -5.55
N ASP A 85 1.28 21.98 -6.51
CA ASP A 85 0.56 20.77 -6.92
C ASP A 85 0.93 20.30 -8.34
N SER A 86 2.21 20.48 -8.72
CA SER A 86 2.81 19.84 -9.90
C SER A 86 3.12 18.37 -9.63
N ARG A 87 2.15 17.61 -9.10
CA ARG A 87 2.28 16.15 -9.01
C ARG A 87 2.12 15.62 -10.44
N PRO A 88 3.03 14.74 -10.91
CA PRO A 88 2.87 14.12 -12.23
C PRO A 88 1.50 13.43 -12.34
N PRO A 89 0.95 13.26 -13.55
CA PRO A 89 -0.32 12.58 -13.75
C PRO A 89 -0.29 11.21 -13.07
N VAL A 90 -1.29 10.93 -12.23
CA VAL A 90 -1.36 9.68 -11.47
C VAL A 90 -1.38 8.51 -12.44
N THR A 91 -0.34 7.69 -12.41
CA THR A 91 -0.21 6.51 -13.27
C THR A 91 -1.03 5.35 -12.71
N VAL A 92 -1.40 4.37 -13.54
CA VAL A 92 -2.09 3.16 -13.09
C VAL A 92 -1.27 2.43 -12.02
N ASP A 93 0.06 2.45 -12.13
CA ASP A 93 0.96 1.86 -11.14
C ASP A 93 0.87 2.60 -9.79
N GLU A 94 0.73 3.93 -9.80
CA GLU A 94 0.46 4.71 -8.59
C GLU A 94 -0.94 4.45 -8.03
N MET A 95 -1.95 4.21 -8.88
CA MET A 95 -3.29 3.80 -8.44
C MET A 95 -3.27 2.41 -7.78
N LEU A 96 -2.55 1.45 -8.37
CA LEU A 96 -2.38 0.10 -7.83
C LEU A 96 -1.55 0.14 -6.54
N ALA A 97 -0.45 0.90 -6.52
CA ALA A 97 0.35 1.10 -5.31
C ALA A 97 -0.47 1.78 -4.21
N ALA A 98 -1.35 2.72 -4.52
CA ALA A 98 -2.26 3.31 -3.54
C ALA A 98 -3.28 2.31 -2.99
N ALA A 99 -3.83 1.45 -3.85
CA ALA A 99 -4.72 0.36 -3.43
C ALA A 99 -4.02 -0.68 -2.55
N GLU A 100 -2.73 -0.95 -2.80
CA GLU A 100 -1.91 -1.84 -2.00
C GLU A 100 -1.27 -1.17 -0.77
N GLY A 101 -1.47 0.14 -0.55
CA GLY A 101 -0.85 0.87 0.57
C GLY A 101 0.67 1.04 0.44
N ARG A 102 1.19 1.10 -0.79
CA ARG A 102 2.61 1.19 -1.17
C ARG A 102 2.95 2.53 -1.84
N THR A 103 2.32 3.62 -1.41
CA THR A 103 2.64 4.98 -1.89
C THR A 103 3.86 5.54 -1.19
N ALA A 104 4.42 6.64 -1.68
CA ALA A 104 5.52 7.35 -1.01
C ALA A 104 5.20 7.70 0.46
N ASP A 105 3.94 7.99 0.77
CA ASP A 105 3.47 8.33 2.12
C ASP A 105 3.15 7.11 3.01
N THR A 106 2.96 5.93 2.41
CA THR A 106 2.60 4.68 3.12
C THR A 106 3.68 3.60 3.09
N LYS A 107 4.79 3.85 2.38
CA LYS A 107 5.95 2.94 2.27
C LYS A 107 6.55 2.54 3.62
N ASP A 108 6.49 3.42 4.62
CA ASP A 108 6.99 3.14 5.97
C ASP A 108 5.94 2.44 6.87
N ARG A 109 4.70 2.31 6.38
CA ARG A 109 3.59 1.59 7.01
C ARG A 109 3.32 0.25 6.33
N LEU A 110 4.39 -0.44 5.93
CA LEU A 110 4.30 -1.81 5.41
C LEU A 110 3.59 -2.71 6.43
N ASP A 111 2.62 -3.48 5.95
CA ASP A 111 1.90 -4.46 6.76
C ASP A 111 2.92 -5.41 7.45
N PRO A 112 2.96 -5.45 8.79
CA PRO A 112 3.81 -6.36 9.55
C PRO A 112 3.69 -7.81 9.08
N GLN A 113 2.52 -8.23 8.58
CA GLN A 113 2.28 -9.57 8.08
C GLN A 113 3.12 -9.90 6.83
N ILE A 114 3.38 -8.93 5.95
CA ILE A 114 4.23 -9.12 4.77
C ILE A 114 5.69 -9.31 5.21
N ALA A 115 6.15 -8.52 6.18
CA ALA A 115 7.50 -8.65 6.73
C ALA A 115 7.67 -10.01 7.44
N MET A 116 6.69 -10.43 8.23
CA MET A 116 6.66 -11.75 8.88
C MET A 116 6.67 -12.89 7.87
N GLY A 117 5.91 -12.79 6.78
CA GLY A 117 5.89 -13.78 5.70
C GLY A 117 7.26 -13.94 5.03
N ARG A 118 7.95 -12.83 4.76
CA ARG A 118 9.32 -12.85 4.22
C ARG A 118 10.31 -13.46 5.21
N ALA A 119 10.24 -13.08 6.48
CA ALA A 119 11.08 -13.65 7.52
C ALA A 119 10.86 -15.16 7.65
N ALA A 120 9.61 -15.61 7.65
CA ALA A 120 9.27 -17.03 7.70
C ALA A 120 9.79 -17.79 6.48
N ALA A 121 9.71 -17.22 5.27
CA ALA A 121 10.26 -17.83 4.06
C ALA A 121 11.80 -17.97 4.12
N ILE A 122 12.51 -16.93 4.54
CA ILE A 122 13.97 -16.97 4.74
C ILE A 122 14.32 -18.02 5.81
N GLY A 123 13.58 -18.05 6.91
CA GLY A 123 13.78 -19.02 7.98
C GLY A 123 13.57 -20.46 7.50
N ALA A 124 12.51 -20.72 6.73
CA ALA A 124 12.22 -22.05 6.18
C ALA A 124 13.34 -22.55 5.24
N TRP A 125 13.80 -21.71 4.31
CA TRP A 125 14.93 -22.04 3.43
C TRP A 125 16.24 -22.24 4.21
N SER A 126 16.47 -21.47 5.27
CA SER A 126 17.66 -21.63 6.10
C SER A 126 17.62 -22.92 6.90
N VAL A 127 16.46 -23.28 7.46
CA VAL A 127 16.21 -24.57 8.13
C VAL A 127 16.45 -25.72 7.17
N PHE A 128 15.92 -25.64 5.94
CA PHE A 128 16.16 -26.63 4.89
C PHE A 128 17.65 -26.85 4.63
N ILE A 129 18.42 -25.77 4.42
CA ILE A 129 19.86 -25.85 4.19
C ILE A 129 20.58 -26.45 5.41
N MET A 130 20.26 -26.00 6.62
CA MET A 130 20.86 -26.50 7.85
C MET A 130 20.61 -28.01 8.05
N LEU A 131 19.41 -28.51 7.73
CA LEU A 131 19.09 -29.93 7.80
C LEU A 131 19.86 -30.76 6.77
N ILE A 132 20.05 -30.24 5.55
CA ILE A 132 20.89 -30.90 4.54
C ILE A 132 22.34 -30.99 5.02
N LEU A 133 22.89 -29.90 5.56
CA LEU A 133 24.25 -29.87 6.07
C LEU A 133 24.42 -30.82 7.27
N SER A 134 23.45 -30.82 8.19
CA SER A 134 23.41 -31.74 9.33
C SER A 134 23.40 -33.21 8.87
N SER A 135 22.51 -33.53 7.91
CA SER A 135 22.43 -34.87 7.31
C SER A 135 23.75 -35.31 6.68
N ALA A 136 24.40 -34.42 5.93
CA ALA A 136 25.69 -34.70 5.32
C ALA A 136 26.78 -34.95 6.38
N ALA A 137 26.82 -34.14 7.44
CA ALA A 137 27.80 -34.30 8.52
C ALA A 137 27.63 -35.61 9.29
N GLU A 138 26.40 -36.06 9.51
CA GLU A 138 26.10 -37.25 10.30
C GLU A 138 26.25 -38.55 9.51
N ILE A 139 25.96 -38.53 8.21
CA ILE A 139 26.13 -39.71 7.34
C ILE A 139 27.60 -39.92 6.97
N ALA A 140 28.37 -38.85 6.79
CA ALA A 140 29.72 -38.93 6.24
C ALA A 140 30.68 -39.90 6.97
N PRO A 141 30.75 -39.96 8.31
CA PRO A 141 31.63 -40.89 9.02
C PRO A 141 31.33 -42.37 8.76
N SER A 142 30.15 -42.69 8.22
CA SER A 142 29.69 -44.06 7.95
C SER A 142 29.20 -44.21 6.51
N ILE A 143 29.78 -43.46 5.57
CA ILE A 143 29.38 -43.52 4.15
C ILE A 143 29.61 -44.91 3.52
N ASP A 144 30.66 -45.62 3.97
CA ASP A 144 30.96 -46.98 3.54
C ASP A 144 29.85 -47.97 3.92
N PHE A 145 29.22 -47.77 5.07
CA PHE A 145 28.09 -48.57 5.50
C PHE A 145 26.88 -48.35 4.59
N VAL A 146 26.58 -47.10 4.24
CA VAL A 146 25.45 -46.72 3.38
C VAL A 146 25.65 -47.26 1.96
N THR A 147 26.86 -47.09 1.40
CA THR A 147 27.17 -47.53 0.03
C THR A 147 27.17 -49.06 -0.12
N LYS A 148 27.49 -49.80 0.95
CA LYS A 148 27.47 -51.28 0.97
C LYS A 148 26.11 -51.88 1.34
N PHE A 149 25.09 -51.07 1.60
CA PHE A 149 23.71 -51.50 1.92
C PHE A 149 23.61 -52.55 3.05
N GLN A 150 24.40 -52.41 4.11
CA GLN A 150 24.44 -53.38 5.22
C GLN A 150 23.33 -53.12 6.27
N VAL A 151 22.06 -53.18 5.87
CA VAL A 151 20.91 -52.79 6.72
C VAL A 151 20.90 -53.47 8.10
N GLU A 152 21.41 -54.70 8.19
CA GLU A 152 21.51 -55.47 9.43
C GLU A 152 22.32 -54.77 10.53
N LYS A 153 23.30 -53.92 10.17
CA LYS A 153 24.15 -53.20 11.11
C LYS A 153 23.71 -51.75 11.36
N LEU A 154 22.52 -51.36 10.90
CA LEU A 154 22.05 -49.98 11.02
C LEU A 154 22.05 -49.47 12.47
N LEU A 155 21.75 -50.34 13.43
CA LEU A 155 21.75 -50.00 14.86
C LEU A 155 23.15 -49.69 15.41
N GLU A 156 24.22 -50.15 14.75
CA GLU A 156 25.60 -49.85 15.11
C GLU A 156 26.03 -48.44 14.63
N HIS A 157 25.25 -47.82 13.74
CA HIS A 157 25.53 -46.52 13.13
C HIS A 157 24.41 -45.48 13.46
N PRO A 158 24.26 -45.06 14.74
CA PRO A 158 23.17 -44.18 15.15
C PRO A 158 23.18 -42.81 14.46
N LEU A 159 24.35 -42.30 14.05
CA LEU A 159 24.46 -41.06 13.28
C LEU A 159 23.81 -41.16 11.90
N VAL A 160 23.86 -42.32 11.24
CA VAL A 160 23.20 -42.52 9.94
C VAL A 160 21.69 -42.42 10.07
N ILE A 161 21.13 -42.91 11.18
CA ILE A 161 19.69 -42.80 11.48
C ILE A 161 19.30 -41.34 11.66
N LEU A 162 20.08 -40.56 12.42
CA LEU A 162 19.84 -39.13 12.61
C LEU A 162 19.97 -38.35 11.29
N GLY A 163 20.99 -38.66 10.49
CA GLY A 163 21.19 -38.00 9.20
C GLY A 163 20.09 -38.31 8.20
N ALA A 164 19.54 -39.53 8.21
CA ALA A 164 18.37 -39.91 7.42
C ALA A 164 17.10 -39.18 7.89
N LEU A 165 16.92 -39.02 9.21
CA LEU A 165 15.83 -38.23 9.78
C LEU A 165 15.93 -36.76 9.37
N ASP A 166 17.13 -36.18 9.39
CA ASP A 166 17.34 -34.79 8.98
C ASP A 166 17.07 -34.58 7.49
N LEU A 167 17.45 -35.53 6.64
CA LEU A 167 17.12 -35.50 5.22
C LEU A 167 15.60 -35.56 5.00
N PHE A 168 14.90 -36.42 5.75
CA PHE A 168 13.45 -36.52 5.69
C PHE A 168 12.77 -35.21 6.14
N LEU A 169 13.23 -34.61 7.23
CA LEU A 169 12.74 -33.30 7.69
C LEU A 169 13.06 -32.19 6.68
N ALA A 170 14.22 -32.23 6.03
CA ALA A 170 14.58 -31.28 4.98
C ALA A 170 13.59 -31.38 3.81
N VAL A 171 13.25 -32.59 3.36
CA VAL A 171 12.25 -32.78 2.30
C VAL A 171 10.90 -32.19 2.71
N ILE A 172 10.42 -32.45 3.93
CA ILE A 172 9.15 -31.92 4.44
C ILE A 172 9.15 -30.38 4.43
N VAL A 173 10.20 -29.75 4.95
CA VAL A 173 10.31 -28.28 4.98
C VAL A 173 10.48 -27.70 3.57
N GLY A 174 11.25 -28.36 2.71
CA GLY A 174 11.44 -27.97 1.31
C GLY A 174 10.14 -28.02 0.51
N LEU A 175 9.21 -28.91 0.86
CA LEU A 175 7.84 -28.94 0.33
C LEU A 175 6.89 -27.91 0.96
N GLY A 176 7.37 -27.09 1.91
CA GLY A 176 6.60 -26.03 2.57
C GLY A 176 5.75 -26.49 3.75
N MET A 177 5.92 -27.72 4.23
CA MET A 177 5.15 -28.26 5.36
C MET A 177 5.76 -27.81 6.71
N LEU A 178 5.36 -26.61 7.17
CA LEU A 178 5.90 -26.03 8.41
C LEU A 178 5.35 -26.68 9.70
N SER A 179 4.39 -27.59 9.59
CA SER A 179 3.86 -28.38 10.72
C SER A 179 4.94 -29.24 11.39
N ALA A 180 6.06 -29.51 10.72
CA ALA A 180 7.19 -30.26 11.26
C ALA A 180 8.10 -29.43 12.20
N TYR A 181 7.88 -28.11 12.34
CA TYR A 181 8.73 -27.25 13.18
C TYR A 181 8.90 -27.72 14.63
N PRO A 182 7.87 -28.22 15.34
CA PRO A 182 8.07 -28.78 16.68
C PRO A 182 9.06 -29.95 16.71
N VAL A 183 9.03 -30.81 15.69
CA VAL A 183 9.97 -31.95 15.57
C VAL A 183 11.38 -31.44 15.27
N ILE A 184 11.52 -30.42 14.43
CA ILE A 184 12.82 -29.80 14.12
C ILE A 184 13.42 -29.13 15.36
N ARG A 185 12.61 -28.50 16.20
CA ARG A 185 13.07 -27.92 17.47
C ARG A 185 13.57 -28.99 18.44
N PHE A 186 12.81 -30.08 18.57
CA PHE A 186 13.26 -31.24 19.34
C PHE A 186 14.56 -31.80 18.78
N ARG A 187 14.66 -31.92 17.44
CA ARG A 187 15.84 -32.41 16.76
C ARG A 187 17.06 -31.52 16.97
N ALA A 188 16.89 -30.20 16.97
CA ALA A 188 17.94 -29.24 17.30
C ALA A 188 18.44 -29.42 18.75
N ALA A 189 17.52 -29.60 19.71
CA ALA A 189 17.87 -29.89 21.10
C ALA A 189 18.58 -31.23 21.25
N LEU A 190 18.14 -32.26 20.50
CA LEU A 190 18.77 -33.58 20.47
C LEU A 190 20.17 -33.51 19.84
N GLY A 191 20.36 -32.76 18.75
CA GLY A 191 21.67 -32.56 18.12
C GLY A 191 22.65 -31.89 19.07
N LEU A 192 22.21 -30.82 19.75
CA LEU A 192 22.98 -30.18 20.81
C LEU A 192 23.32 -31.15 21.94
N GLY A 193 22.34 -31.91 22.42
CA GLY A 193 22.53 -32.84 23.52
C GLY A 193 23.46 -34.00 23.17
N PHE A 194 23.23 -34.66 22.03
CA PHE A 194 23.97 -35.84 21.62
C PHE A 194 25.36 -35.51 21.06
N LEU A 195 25.44 -34.74 19.97
CA LEU A 195 26.72 -34.38 19.36
C LEU A 195 27.51 -33.41 20.23
N GLY A 196 26.84 -32.46 20.89
CA GLY A 196 27.51 -31.54 21.81
C GLY A 196 28.13 -32.29 22.99
N PHE A 197 27.46 -33.30 23.54
CA PHE A 197 28.04 -34.14 24.58
C PHE A 197 29.26 -34.95 24.09
N ILE A 198 29.18 -35.53 22.89
CA ILE A 198 30.32 -36.26 22.28
C ILE A 198 31.53 -35.33 22.14
N PHE A 199 31.36 -34.15 21.53
CA PHE A 199 32.48 -33.23 21.34
C PHE A 199 33.02 -32.67 22.65
N PHE A 200 32.14 -32.41 23.63
CA PHE A 200 32.55 -31.96 24.96
C PHE A 200 33.40 -33.01 25.68
N THR A 201 32.96 -34.27 25.69
CA THR A 201 33.68 -35.37 26.36
C THR A 201 35.00 -35.71 25.67
N GLN A 202 35.11 -35.46 24.36
CA GLN A 202 36.34 -35.61 23.59
C GLN A 202 37.30 -34.40 23.70
N GLY A 203 36.90 -33.34 24.42
CA GLY A 203 37.70 -32.11 24.57
C GLY A 203 37.79 -31.27 23.29
N LEU A 204 36.90 -31.50 22.31
CA LEU A 204 36.92 -30.83 21.02
C LEU A 204 36.08 -29.54 21.06
N SER A 205 36.68 -28.46 21.52
CA SER A 205 35.99 -27.17 21.75
C SER A 205 35.43 -26.55 20.47
N MET A 206 36.14 -26.65 19.34
CA MET A 206 35.71 -26.03 18.09
C MET A 206 34.45 -26.68 17.49
N PRO A 207 34.37 -28.01 17.27
CA PRO A 207 33.14 -28.64 16.80
C PRO A 207 32.02 -28.58 17.84
N PHE A 208 32.34 -28.55 19.15
CA PHE A 208 31.34 -28.28 20.18
C PHE A 208 30.65 -26.92 19.96
N LEU A 209 31.42 -25.84 19.81
CA LEU A 209 30.86 -24.51 19.51
C LEU A 209 30.10 -24.48 18.19
N ALA A 210 30.57 -25.20 17.18
CA ALA A 210 29.90 -25.32 15.89
C ALA A 210 28.51 -25.99 16.02
N VAL A 211 28.41 -27.08 16.79
CA VAL A 211 27.11 -27.73 17.10
C VAL A 211 26.20 -26.81 17.90
N VAL A 212 26.74 -26.08 18.88
CA VAL A 212 25.96 -25.10 19.65
C VAL A 212 25.37 -24.03 18.73
N ALA A 213 26.20 -23.44 17.88
CA ALA A 213 25.77 -22.43 16.92
C ALA A 213 24.76 -22.97 15.90
N GLY A 214 25.02 -24.16 15.33
CA GLY A 214 24.15 -24.83 14.38
C GLY A 214 22.78 -25.15 14.98
N SER A 215 22.77 -25.73 16.17
CA SER A 215 21.53 -26.12 16.87
C SER A 215 20.72 -24.90 17.32
N ALA A 216 21.39 -23.86 17.84
CA ALA A 216 20.73 -22.62 18.23
C ALA A 216 20.13 -21.89 17.02
N GLY A 217 20.87 -21.79 15.91
CA GLY A 217 20.39 -21.21 14.67
C GLY A 217 19.19 -21.96 14.09
N LEU A 218 19.27 -23.28 14.04
CA LEU A 218 18.16 -24.14 13.60
C LEU A 218 16.91 -23.94 14.47
N TYR A 219 17.06 -23.90 15.79
CA TYR A 219 15.95 -23.69 16.72
C TYR A 219 15.31 -22.31 16.54
N VAL A 220 16.11 -21.24 16.57
CA VAL A 220 15.61 -19.86 16.54
C VAL A 220 14.93 -19.52 15.21
N CYS A 221 15.41 -20.07 14.08
CA CYS A 221 14.79 -19.90 12.77
C CYS A 221 13.37 -20.50 12.69
N THR A 222 13.01 -21.44 13.57
CA THR A 222 11.65 -22.01 13.60
C THR A 222 10.69 -21.28 14.53
N VAL A 223 11.18 -20.39 15.40
CA VAL A 223 10.37 -19.72 16.45
C VAL A 223 10.13 -18.25 16.11
N THR A 224 11.09 -17.60 15.46
CA THR A 224 11.08 -16.15 15.26
C THR A 224 10.66 -15.78 13.84
N VAL A 225 9.95 -14.67 13.71
CA VAL A 225 9.47 -14.11 12.43
C VAL A 225 9.93 -12.66 12.22
N SER A 226 11.01 -12.28 12.90
CA SER A 226 11.66 -10.98 12.76
C SER A 226 12.81 -11.10 11.78
N ILE A 227 12.78 -10.32 10.69
CA ILE A 227 13.83 -10.33 9.65
C ILE A 227 15.25 -10.26 10.23
N PRO A 228 15.62 -9.29 11.10
CA PRO A 228 16.99 -9.21 11.62
C PRO A 228 17.38 -10.45 12.43
N ILE A 229 16.47 -10.95 13.26
CA ILE A 229 16.75 -12.14 14.09
C ILE A 229 16.93 -13.37 13.20
N VAL A 230 16.03 -13.58 12.25
CA VAL A 230 16.10 -14.70 11.31
C VAL A 230 17.40 -14.64 10.50
N LEU A 231 17.80 -13.49 9.98
CA LEU A 231 19.04 -13.36 9.21
C LEU A 231 20.28 -13.71 10.05
N ILE A 232 20.38 -13.17 11.27
CA ILE A 232 21.49 -13.47 12.17
C ILE A 232 21.50 -14.96 12.53
N SER A 233 20.35 -15.52 12.93
CA SER A 233 20.24 -16.93 13.28
C SER A 233 20.52 -17.87 12.11
N SER A 234 20.13 -17.48 10.90
CA SER A 234 20.41 -18.25 9.68
C SER A 234 21.90 -18.27 9.38
N LEU A 235 22.57 -17.11 9.44
CA LEU A 235 24.02 -17.04 9.23
C LEU A 235 24.79 -17.84 10.28
N VAL A 236 24.46 -17.65 11.56
CA VAL A 236 25.10 -18.38 12.67
C VAL A 236 24.83 -19.88 12.58
N GLY A 237 23.59 -20.27 12.26
CA GLY A 237 23.18 -21.66 12.13
C GLY A 237 23.87 -22.36 10.97
N ILE A 238 23.88 -21.75 9.78
CA ILE A 238 24.56 -22.30 8.59
C ILE A 238 26.07 -22.38 8.83
N ALA A 239 26.69 -21.32 9.38
CA ALA A 239 28.12 -21.34 9.70
C ALA A 239 28.46 -22.42 10.73
N GLY A 240 27.62 -22.61 11.76
CA GLY A 240 27.74 -23.69 12.73
C GLY A 240 27.67 -25.07 12.07
N MET A 241 26.65 -25.32 11.25
CA MET A 241 26.50 -26.60 10.53
C MET A 241 27.66 -26.85 9.57
N LEU A 242 28.14 -25.84 8.85
CA LEU A 242 29.34 -25.94 8.02
C LEU A 242 30.59 -26.27 8.84
N GLY A 243 30.73 -25.70 10.05
CA GLY A 243 31.82 -26.05 10.97
C GLY A 243 31.78 -27.52 11.40
N VAL A 244 30.59 -28.06 11.65
CA VAL A 244 30.40 -29.49 11.97
C VAL A 244 30.73 -30.37 10.75
N VAL A 245 30.23 -30.01 9.56
CA VAL A 245 30.55 -30.68 8.29
C VAL A 245 32.05 -30.70 8.06
N TYR A 246 32.72 -29.56 8.23
CA TYR A 246 34.17 -29.45 8.07
C TYR A 246 34.89 -30.42 9.02
N HIS A 247 34.50 -30.44 10.29
CA HIS A 247 35.13 -31.36 11.26
C HIS A 247 34.88 -32.83 10.90
N MET A 248 33.65 -33.20 10.56
CA MET A 248 33.28 -34.61 10.30
C MET A 248 33.80 -35.16 8.98
N ILE A 249 33.98 -34.31 7.96
CA ILE A 249 34.40 -34.73 6.61
C ILE A 249 35.89 -34.47 6.37
N LEU A 250 36.37 -33.27 6.72
CA LEU A 250 37.72 -32.80 6.35
C LEU A 250 38.71 -32.85 7.53
N GLY A 251 38.22 -32.67 8.75
CA GLY A 251 39.05 -32.70 9.96
C GLY A 251 39.22 -34.10 10.59
N GLY A 252 38.51 -35.10 10.07
CA GLY A 252 38.51 -36.49 10.57
C GLY A 252 39.53 -37.43 9.92
N SER A 253 40.48 -36.91 9.12
CA SER A 253 41.63 -37.66 8.60
C SER A 253 42.89 -37.46 9.43
#